data_AF-A0A535IM08-F1
#
_entry.id   AF-A0A535IM08-F1
#
_cell.length_a   1.000
_cell.length_b   1.000
_cell.length_c   1.000
_cell.angle_alpha   90.00
_cell.angle_beta   90.00
_cell.angle_gamma   90.00
#
_symmetry.space_group_name_H-M   'P 1'
#
loop_
_entity.id
_entity.type
_entity.pdbx_description
1 polymer ?
#
loop_
_entity_poly.entity_id
_entity_poly.type
_entity_poly.pdbx_seq_one_letter_code
_entity_poly.pdbx_strand_id
1 'polypeptide(L)'
;MLTTLTRESEHVLTGRERTLLKRLAHDADRKLAARAQLVLAWAAGLSREDSARASGLRPEQVQHWTRAFARKRMEMFPASALERAARGRAGATTMSAMLRQRRVALAHPRYVAELAQTLFNETQAVHQLPAECCKLLATAAMLHTIALRAGDDDYQRTGRAVVLAHDIRGFSAQERDMLACLVAFHRKKVKPAKDLIFAALDAESQQLTLRLAALLRVADGLDASETQTTHITAIHANEWLDVQVEGPHAVADARRATKNADLWQQLYSPPLIARLPGEPLPTRAARTPDLDDEPTAQEPLTLAGRRIVKTQLDKLRECEEPVRSGTDAEAIHDMRVASRRLRSLFRLLGDYYSPKELQGVIKPLRELAGDLGAVRDLDVLIENARKYSQTLPAERQPALEVLLGDWYAQRVTAHRRALRFLDSRAYRQWATRMTTFTKRSEPAGAPRVLDELPALVWQHYAALRRYEDRVKAAPLNLLHQVRIDSKRLRYALEFFEEVLDAAVPELLETLVALQDHLGELHDADVARQMVVEFITQQTSRIETLADTSALQEATAYLGALQARIAERHTSVPELWQPLVAPDFRQKLGEAVAAL
;
A
#
# COMPACT_ATOMS: atom_id res chain seq x y z
N MET A 1 -61.82 26.73 -23.04
CA MET A 1 -61.85 25.27 -23.30
C MET A 1 -60.43 24.71 -23.49
N LEU A 2 -59.47 25.09 -22.62
CA LEU A 2 -58.04 24.74 -22.77
C LEU A 2 -57.34 24.60 -21.40
N THR A 3 -58.02 23.98 -20.42
CA THR A 3 -57.49 23.79 -19.05
C THR A 3 -57.80 22.42 -18.45
N THR A 4 -58.10 21.42 -19.28
CA THR A 4 -58.38 20.03 -18.85
C THR A 4 -57.51 18.96 -19.52
N LEU A 5 -56.67 19.32 -20.48
CA LEU A 5 -55.89 18.34 -21.28
C LEU A 5 -54.47 18.04 -20.76
N THR A 6 -54.05 18.57 -19.60
CA THR A 6 -52.68 18.33 -19.07
C THR A 6 -52.59 17.37 -17.89
N ARG A 7 -53.70 16.90 -17.30
CA ARG A 7 -53.67 15.95 -16.16
C ARG A 7 -53.79 14.48 -16.55
N GLU A 8 -54.37 14.13 -17.70
CA GLU A 8 -54.57 12.73 -18.08
C GLU A 8 -53.29 12.05 -18.60
N SER A 9 -52.28 12.81 -19.04
CA SER A 9 -51.02 12.28 -19.58
C SER A 9 -49.97 11.94 -18.52
N GLU A 10 -50.10 12.40 -17.27
CA GLU A 10 -49.13 12.10 -16.20
C GLU A 10 -49.20 10.65 -15.70
N HIS A 11 -50.37 10.00 -15.82
CA HIS A 11 -50.61 8.64 -15.30
C HIS A 11 -50.25 7.52 -16.28
N VAL A 12 -49.89 7.85 -17.53
CA VAL A 12 -49.65 6.83 -18.56
C VAL A 12 -48.20 6.35 -18.52
N LEU A 13 -48.02 5.09 -18.12
CA LEU A 13 -46.76 4.36 -18.25
C LEU A 13 -46.60 3.83 -19.67
N THR A 14 -45.44 4.04 -20.29
CA THR A 14 -45.06 3.35 -21.52
C THR A 14 -44.97 1.84 -21.28
N GLY A 15 -45.09 1.04 -22.35
CA GLY A 15 -44.97 -0.43 -22.26
C GLY A 15 -43.62 -0.88 -21.67
N ARG A 16 -42.55 -0.12 -21.95
CA ARG A 16 -41.22 -0.36 -21.40
C ARG A 16 -41.14 -0.05 -19.90
N GLU A 17 -41.65 1.11 -19.47
CA GLU A 17 -41.67 1.50 -18.05
C GLU A 17 -42.50 0.52 -17.22
N ARG A 18 -43.69 0.14 -17.71
CA ARG A 18 -44.55 -0.84 -17.06
C ARG A 18 -43.85 -2.19 -16.87
N THR A 19 -43.08 -2.63 -17.88
CA THR A 19 -42.31 -3.87 -17.81
C THR A 19 -41.17 -3.79 -16.79
N LEU A 20 -40.43 -2.68 -16.77
CA LEU A 20 -39.35 -2.46 -15.81
C LEU A 20 -39.87 -2.36 -14.37
N LEU A 21 -40.95 -1.59 -14.15
CA LEU A 21 -41.58 -1.44 -12.85
C LEU A 21 -42.14 -2.76 -12.32
N LYS A 22 -42.75 -3.60 -13.19
CA LYS A 22 -43.18 -4.95 -12.79
C LYS A 22 -42.00 -5.82 -12.34
N ARG A 23 -40.85 -5.72 -13.01
CA ARG A 23 -39.64 -6.45 -12.62
C ARG A 23 -39.02 -5.92 -11.34
N LEU A 24 -38.99 -4.60 -11.15
CA LEU A 24 -38.54 -3.95 -9.92
C LEU A 24 -39.46 -4.23 -8.72
N ALA A 25 -40.76 -4.40 -8.94
CA ALA A 25 -41.72 -4.78 -7.90
C ALA A 25 -41.47 -6.19 -7.33
N HIS A 26 -40.68 -7.01 -8.04
CA HIS A 26 -40.24 -8.33 -7.60
C HIS A 26 -38.72 -8.36 -7.29
N ASP A 27 -38.07 -7.19 -7.14
CA ASP A 27 -36.66 -7.07 -6.73
C ASP A 27 -36.51 -7.43 -5.24
N ALA A 28 -35.32 -7.92 -4.86
CA ALA A 28 -35.02 -8.31 -3.48
C ALA A 28 -34.97 -7.11 -2.51
N ASP A 29 -34.68 -5.90 -3.03
CA ASP A 29 -34.72 -4.68 -2.23
C ASP A 29 -36.17 -4.25 -1.96
N ARG A 30 -36.64 -4.53 -0.74
CA ARG A 30 -37.99 -4.18 -0.26
C ARG A 30 -38.35 -2.71 -0.46
N LYS A 31 -37.40 -1.78 -0.40
CA LYS A 31 -37.65 -0.33 -0.57
C LYS A 31 -37.88 0.02 -2.04
N LEU A 32 -37.13 -0.59 -2.95
CA LEU A 32 -37.30 -0.39 -4.40
C LEU A 32 -38.56 -1.08 -4.91
N ALA A 33 -38.83 -2.30 -4.41
CA ALA A 33 -40.05 -3.04 -4.71
C ALA A 33 -41.30 -2.25 -4.31
N ALA A 34 -41.35 -1.75 -3.06
CA ALA A 34 -42.46 -0.92 -2.57
C ALA A 34 -42.70 0.34 -3.44
N ARG A 35 -41.63 1.03 -3.85
CA ARG A 35 -41.74 2.22 -4.73
C ARG A 35 -42.21 1.86 -6.13
N ALA A 36 -41.74 0.76 -6.72
CA ALA A 36 -42.18 0.31 -8.04
C ALA A 36 -43.64 -0.12 -8.02
N GLN A 37 -44.06 -0.82 -6.96
CA GLN A 37 -45.44 -1.26 -6.74
C GLN A 37 -46.39 -0.07 -6.52
N LEU A 38 -45.92 0.97 -5.80
CA LEU A 38 -46.62 2.25 -5.68
C LEU A 38 -46.87 2.91 -7.04
N VAL A 39 -45.83 3.02 -7.88
CA VAL A 39 -45.95 3.67 -9.20
C VAL A 39 -46.89 2.88 -10.12
N LEU A 40 -46.88 1.54 -10.04
CA LEU A 40 -47.82 0.69 -10.78
C LEU A 40 -49.27 0.87 -10.32
N ALA A 41 -49.52 0.94 -9.00
CA ALA A 41 -50.84 1.18 -8.44
C ALA A 41 -51.37 2.58 -8.81
N TRP A 42 -50.52 3.60 -8.67
CA TRP A 42 -50.86 4.98 -9.03
C TRP A 42 -51.16 5.17 -10.52
N ALA A 43 -50.39 4.51 -11.40
CA ALA A 43 -50.64 4.53 -12.84
C ALA A 43 -51.87 3.71 -13.27
N ALA A 44 -52.36 2.82 -12.41
CA ALA A 44 -53.61 2.09 -12.61
C ALA A 44 -54.85 2.87 -12.09
N GLY A 45 -54.66 4.10 -11.61
CA GLY A 45 -55.76 4.98 -11.17
C GLY A 45 -56.26 4.71 -9.75
N LEU A 46 -55.50 3.96 -8.93
CA LEU A 46 -55.88 3.69 -7.55
C LEU A 46 -55.84 4.96 -6.70
N SER A 47 -56.71 5.03 -5.69
CA SER A 47 -56.70 6.10 -4.69
C SER A 47 -55.38 6.13 -3.92
N ARG A 48 -55.11 7.23 -3.19
CA ARG A 48 -53.91 7.31 -2.33
C ARG A 48 -53.87 6.23 -1.26
N GLU A 49 -55.01 5.92 -0.66
CA GLU A 49 -55.12 4.91 0.39
C GLU A 49 -54.93 3.49 -0.16
N ASP A 50 -55.49 3.22 -1.34
CA ASP A 50 -55.32 1.92 -1.99
C ASP A 50 -53.90 1.74 -2.53
N SER A 51 -53.28 2.82 -3.01
CA SER A 51 -51.87 2.81 -3.44
C SER A 51 -50.91 2.62 -2.26
N ALA A 52 -51.21 3.19 -1.09
CA ALA A 52 -50.48 2.93 0.16
C ALA A 52 -50.59 1.45 0.55
N ARG A 53 -51.81 0.90 0.52
CA ARG A 53 -52.07 -0.51 0.83
C ARG A 53 -51.35 -1.47 -0.12
N ALA A 54 -51.37 -1.20 -1.42
CA ALA A 54 -50.74 -2.03 -2.44
C ALA A 54 -49.20 -2.02 -2.41
N SER A 55 -48.59 -0.95 -1.88
CA SER A 55 -47.14 -0.78 -1.81
C SER A 55 -46.52 -1.02 -0.43
N GLY A 56 -47.35 -1.12 0.62
CA GLY A 56 -46.90 -1.20 2.01
C GLY A 56 -46.28 0.10 2.55
N LEU A 57 -46.49 1.23 1.85
CA LEU A 57 -45.98 2.55 2.24
C LEU A 57 -47.02 3.36 3.03
N ARG A 58 -46.57 4.28 3.87
CA ARG A 58 -47.48 5.19 4.60
C ARG A 58 -48.13 6.19 3.63
N PRO A 59 -49.39 6.62 3.85
CA PRO A 59 -50.09 7.56 2.96
C PRO A 59 -49.32 8.85 2.65
N GLU A 60 -48.57 9.38 3.62
CA GLU A 60 -47.73 10.58 3.48
C GLU A 60 -46.59 10.37 2.46
N GLN A 61 -46.06 9.14 2.36
CA GLN A 61 -44.98 8.79 1.44
C GLN A 61 -45.49 8.60 0.00
N VAL A 62 -46.75 8.21 -0.17
CA VAL A 62 -47.38 8.04 -1.49
C VAL A 62 -47.33 9.35 -2.28
N GLN A 63 -47.70 10.47 -1.66
CA GLN A 63 -47.67 11.78 -2.30
C GLN A 63 -46.26 12.22 -2.69
N HIS A 64 -45.28 11.95 -1.83
CA HIS A 64 -43.88 12.29 -2.11
C HIS A 64 -43.35 11.54 -3.33
N TRP A 65 -43.53 10.21 -3.36
CA TRP A 65 -42.94 9.36 -4.41
C TRP A 65 -43.67 9.44 -5.75
N THR A 66 -45.00 9.62 -5.75
CA THR A 66 -45.75 9.87 -6.98
C THR A 66 -45.34 11.19 -7.64
N ARG A 67 -45.14 12.27 -6.85
CA ARG A 67 -44.56 13.52 -7.35
C ARG A 67 -43.11 13.34 -7.84
N ALA A 68 -42.32 12.54 -7.14
CA ALA A 68 -40.95 12.24 -7.57
C ALA A 68 -40.93 11.52 -8.93
N PHE A 69 -41.83 10.55 -9.14
CA PHE A 69 -41.99 9.86 -10.42
C PHE A 69 -42.52 10.78 -11.52
N ALA A 70 -43.48 11.66 -11.23
CA ALA A 70 -43.97 12.64 -12.20
C ALA A 70 -42.83 13.56 -12.70
N ARG A 71 -41.92 13.96 -11.80
CA ARG A 71 -40.79 14.84 -12.16
C ARG A 71 -39.62 14.12 -12.82
N LYS A 72 -39.23 12.95 -12.33
CA LYS A 72 -37.98 12.26 -12.72
C LYS A 72 -38.21 10.97 -13.50
N ARG A 73 -39.46 10.53 -13.68
CA ARG A 73 -39.84 9.24 -14.28
C ARG A 73 -38.97 8.11 -13.73
N MET A 74 -38.38 7.29 -14.59
CA MET A 74 -37.55 6.16 -14.18
C MET A 74 -36.24 6.56 -13.48
N GLU A 75 -35.75 7.79 -13.65
CA GLU A 75 -34.49 8.26 -13.00
C GLU A 75 -34.61 8.38 -11.47
N MET A 76 -35.82 8.22 -10.91
CA MET A 76 -35.99 8.10 -9.46
C MET A 76 -35.48 6.77 -8.90
N PHE A 77 -35.23 5.78 -9.76
CA PHE A 77 -34.65 4.49 -9.39
C PHE A 77 -33.15 4.48 -9.71
N PRO A 78 -32.31 3.81 -8.90
CA PRO A 78 -30.88 3.68 -9.19
C PRO A 78 -30.63 3.06 -10.56
N ALA A 79 -29.68 3.61 -11.32
CA ALA A 79 -29.34 3.14 -12.67
C ALA A 79 -29.01 1.63 -12.69
N SER A 80 -28.28 1.14 -11.69
CA SER A 80 -27.94 -0.28 -11.55
C SER A 80 -29.17 -1.19 -11.38
N ALA A 81 -30.22 -0.72 -10.71
CA ALA A 81 -31.47 -1.46 -10.55
C ALA A 81 -32.28 -1.49 -11.86
N LEU A 82 -32.31 -0.38 -12.59
CA LEU A 82 -32.93 -0.31 -13.92
C LEU A 82 -32.21 -1.21 -14.92
N GLU A 83 -30.88 -1.26 -14.89
CA GLU A 83 -30.08 -2.14 -15.74
C GLU A 83 -30.32 -3.63 -15.43
N ARG A 84 -30.46 -3.99 -14.14
CA ARG A 84 -30.87 -5.37 -13.75
C ARG A 84 -32.26 -5.71 -14.26
N ALA A 85 -33.23 -4.81 -14.07
CA ALA A 85 -34.60 -5.00 -14.54
C ALA A 85 -34.71 -5.04 -16.07
N ALA A 86 -33.90 -4.26 -16.78
CA ALA A 86 -33.88 -4.19 -18.25
C ALA A 86 -33.34 -5.47 -18.89
N ARG A 87 -32.31 -6.09 -18.28
CA ARG A 87 -31.67 -7.31 -18.80
C ARG A 87 -32.66 -8.45 -19.02
N GLY A 88 -33.70 -8.56 -18.20
CA GLY A 88 -34.71 -9.63 -18.30
C GLY A 88 -34.12 -11.01 -17.98
N ARG A 89 -34.85 -11.85 -17.26
CA ARG A 89 -34.45 -13.25 -17.07
C ARG A 89 -34.92 -14.05 -18.28
N ALA A 90 -34.02 -14.81 -18.92
CA ALA A 90 -34.45 -15.92 -19.76
C ALA A 90 -35.26 -16.90 -18.88
N GLY A 91 -36.27 -17.57 -19.46
CA GLY A 91 -37.10 -18.52 -18.73
C GLY A 91 -36.29 -19.59 -18.00
N ALA A 92 -36.86 -20.16 -16.93
CA ALA A 92 -36.19 -21.15 -16.09
C ALA A 92 -35.53 -22.26 -16.92
N THR A 93 -34.21 -22.37 -16.80
CA THR A 93 -33.37 -23.32 -17.56
C THR A 93 -32.60 -24.23 -16.61
N THR A 94 -32.04 -25.31 -17.14
CA THR A 94 -31.14 -26.18 -16.39
C THR A 94 -29.69 -25.90 -16.79
N MET A 95 -28.75 -26.13 -15.87
CA MET A 95 -27.31 -26.04 -16.16
C MET A 95 -26.93 -26.87 -17.40
N SER A 96 -27.43 -28.11 -17.49
CA SER A 96 -27.18 -29.00 -18.64
C SER A 96 -27.71 -28.43 -19.96
N ALA A 97 -28.87 -27.75 -19.95
CA ALA A 97 -29.40 -27.09 -21.14
C ALA A 97 -28.51 -25.91 -21.57
N MET A 98 -28.01 -25.12 -20.62
CA MET A 98 -27.10 -24.00 -20.89
C MET A 98 -25.79 -24.47 -21.52
N LEU A 99 -25.17 -25.51 -20.94
CA LEU A 99 -23.92 -26.08 -21.45
C LEU A 99 -24.10 -26.68 -22.85
N ARG A 100 -25.21 -27.41 -23.07
CA ARG A 100 -25.54 -27.99 -24.38
C ARG A 100 -25.78 -26.92 -25.44
N GLN A 101 -26.54 -25.87 -25.11
CA GLN A 101 -26.85 -24.76 -26.03
C GLN A 101 -25.57 -24.06 -26.51
N ARG A 102 -24.57 -23.94 -25.63
CA ARG A 102 -23.28 -23.29 -25.91
C ARG A 102 -22.21 -24.25 -26.42
N ARG A 103 -22.53 -25.53 -26.57
CA ARG A 103 -21.62 -26.59 -27.07
C ARG A 103 -20.30 -26.66 -26.28
N VAL A 104 -20.39 -26.52 -24.95
CA VAL A 104 -19.22 -26.59 -24.07
C VAL A 104 -18.65 -28.01 -24.10
N ALA A 105 -17.33 -28.14 -24.30
CA ALA A 105 -16.64 -29.41 -24.15
C ALA A 105 -16.63 -29.79 -22.66
N LEU A 106 -17.29 -30.90 -22.31
CA LEU A 106 -17.61 -31.20 -20.91
C LEU A 106 -16.48 -31.93 -20.15
N ALA A 107 -15.42 -32.39 -20.83
CA ALA A 107 -14.37 -33.19 -20.19
C ALA A 107 -13.69 -32.40 -19.05
N HIS A 108 -13.12 -31.24 -19.36
CA HIS A 108 -12.45 -30.38 -18.39
C HIS A 108 -13.39 -29.86 -17.27
N PRO A 109 -14.56 -29.24 -17.54
CA PRO A 109 -15.44 -28.77 -16.48
C PRO A 109 -15.97 -29.85 -15.54
N ARG A 110 -16.21 -31.08 -16.06
CA ARG A 110 -16.61 -32.21 -15.22
C ARG A 110 -15.48 -32.62 -14.29
N TYR A 111 -14.26 -32.73 -14.82
CA TYR A 111 -13.11 -33.14 -14.03
C TYR A 111 -12.74 -32.09 -12.97
N VAL A 112 -12.77 -30.81 -13.32
CA VAL A 112 -12.60 -29.72 -12.33
C VAL A 112 -13.69 -29.77 -11.25
N ALA A 113 -14.94 -30.10 -11.61
CA ALA A 113 -16.02 -30.25 -10.62
C ALA A 113 -15.81 -31.46 -9.70
N GLU A 114 -15.26 -32.56 -10.20
CA GLU A 114 -14.87 -33.72 -9.38
C GLU A 114 -13.73 -33.35 -8.42
N LEU A 115 -12.66 -32.75 -8.92
CA LEU A 115 -11.53 -32.27 -8.10
C LEU A 115 -11.98 -31.26 -7.04
N ALA A 116 -12.86 -30.32 -7.38
CA ALA A 116 -13.37 -29.33 -6.45
C ALA A 116 -14.21 -29.96 -5.32
N GLN A 117 -14.99 -31.00 -5.62
CA GLN A 117 -15.74 -31.76 -4.62
C GLN A 117 -14.81 -32.58 -3.74
N THR A 118 -13.79 -33.24 -4.30
CA THR A 118 -12.77 -33.95 -3.52
C THR A 118 -12.05 -33.01 -2.56
N LEU A 119 -11.57 -31.86 -3.06
CA LEU A 119 -10.96 -30.85 -2.21
C LEU A 119 -11.91 -30.37 -1.10
N PHE A 120 -13.18 -30.07 -1.42
CA PHE A 120 -14.16 -29.66 -0.42
C PHE A 120 -14.35 -30.73 0.67
N ASN A 121 -14.53 -31.99 0.30
CA ASN A 121 -14.80 -33.05 1.26
C ASN A 121 -13.58 -33.34 2.14
N GLU A 122 -12.40 -33.49 1.53
CA GLU A 122 -11.16 -33.86 2.22
C GLU A 122 -10.59 -32.72 3.06
N THR A 123 -10.95 -31.46 2.77
CA THR A 123 -10.45 -30.29 3.50
C THR A 123 -11.50 -29.67 4.43
N GLN A 124 -12.61 -30.37 4.70
CA GLN A 124 -13.70 -29.93 5.55
C GLN A 124 -13.25 -29.53 6.97
N ALA A 125 -12.28 -30.26 7.53
CA ALA A 125 -11.70 -29.95 8.85
C ALA A 125 -10.99 -28.58 8.88
N VAL A 126 -10.50 -28.11 7.73
CA VAL A 126 -9.77 -26.84 7.59
C VAL A 126 -10.74 -25.70 7.26
N HIS A 127 -11.55 -25.85 6.21
CA HIS A 127 -12.38 -24.75 5.74
C HIS A 127 -13.74 -24.68 6.42
N GLN A 128 -14.25 -25.73 7.09
CA GLN A 128 -15.49 -25.69 7.88
C GLN A 128 -16.68 -25.02 7.16
N LEU A 129 -16.87 -25.32 5.87
CA LEU A 129 -17.94 -24.69 5.08
C LEU A 129 -19.21 -25.54 5.18
N PRO A 130 -20.41 -24.94 5.07
CA PRO A 130 -21.66 -25.70 5.08
C PRO A 130 -21.75 -26.68 3.90
N ALA A 131 -22.28 -27.89 4.12
CA ALA A 131 -22.30 -28.97 3.13
C ALA A 131 -23.07 -28.59 1.83
N GLU A 132 -24.10 -27.75 1.96
CA GLU A 132 -24.87 -27.20 0.84
C GLU A 132 -24.01 -26.38 -0.15
N CYS A 133 -22.90 -25.80 0.31
CA CYS A 133 -21.99 -25.05 -0.54
C CYS A 133 -21.24 -25.94 -1.55
N CYS A 134 -21.12 -27.25 -1.29
CA CYS A 134 -20.46 -28.19 -2.20
C CYS A 134 -21.18 -28.26 -3.56
N LYS A 135 -22.52 -28.23 -3.55
CA LYS A 135 -23.33 -28.18 -4.79
C LYS A 135 -23.08 -26.90 -5.58
N LEU A 136 -22.94 -25.78 -4.87
CA LEU A 136 -22.66 -24.47 -5.48
C LEU A 136 -21.28 -24.46 -6.15
N LEU A 137 -20.26 -25.00 -5.45
CA LEU A 137 -18.91 -25.15 -5.96
C LEU A 137 -18.83 -26.03 -7.21
N ALA A 138 -19.42 -27.23 -7.16
CA ALA A 138 -19.46 -28.16 -8.28
C ALA A 138 -20.18 -27.54 -9.50
N THR A 139 -21.24 -26.78 -9.26
CA THR A 139 -21.99 -26.09 -10.33
C THR A 139 -21.18 -24.95 -10.94
N ALA A 140 -20.46 -24.18 -10.12
CA ALA A 140 -19.56 -23.14 -10.62
C ALA A 140 -18.42 -23.75 -11.46
N ALA A 141 -17.85 -24.87 -11.02
CA ALA A 141 -16.87 -25.64 -11.78
C ALA A 141 -17.44 -26.15 -13.12
N MET A 142 -18.69 -26.60 -13.17
CA MET A 142 -19.30 -26.97 -14.45
C MET A 142 -19.51 -25.79 -15.41
N LEU A 143 -19.63 -24.56 -14.87
CA LEU A 143 -19.97 -23.35 -15.63
C LEU A 143 -18.76 -22.45 -15.93
N HIS A 144 -17.58 -22.68 -15.36
CA HIS A 144 -16.47 -21.71 -15.41
C HIS A 144 -15.98 -21.41 -16.84
N THR A 145 -16.04 -22.39 -17.74
CA THR A 145 -15.71 -22.22 -19.18
C THR A 145 -16.92 -21.98 -20.08
N ILE A 146 -18.11 -21.67 -19.54
CA ILE A 146 -19.35 -21.54 -20.33
C ILE A 146 -19.28 -20.50 -21.46
N ALA A 147 -18.37 -19.53 -21.34
CA ALA A 147 -18.14 -18.49 -22.33
C ALA A 147 -16.79 -18.62 -23.05
N LEU A 148 -16.04 -19.70 -22.85
CA LEU A 148 -14.73 -19.90 -23.47
C LEU A 148 -14.87 -19.97 -25.00
N ARG A 149 -14.12 -19.11 -25.69
CA ARG A 149 -13.98 -19.08 -27.15
C ARG A 149 -12.50 -18.93 -27.49
N ALA A 150 -12.07 -19.49 -28.61
CA ALA A 150 -10.69 -19.38 -29.06
C ALA A 150 -10.27 -17.89 -29.14
N GLY A 151 -9.19 -17.53 -28.44
CA GLY A 151 -8.64 -16.16 -28.43
C GLY A 151 -9.27 -15.19 -27.42
N ASP A 152 -10.28 -15.60 -26.63
CA ASP A 152 -10.87 -14.74 -25.59
C ASP A 152 -10.16 -14.96 -24.24
N ASP A 153 -9.31 -14.02 -23.84
CA ASP A 153 -8.59 -14.05 -22.56
C ASP A 153 -9.44 -13.56 -21.36
N ASP A 154 -10.64 -13.02 -21.60
CA ASP A 154 -11.51 -12.43 -20.57
C ASP A 154 -12.87 -13.16 -20.40
N TYR A 155 -12.93 -14.42 -20.84
CA TYR A 155 -14.15 -15.21 -20.84
C TYR A 155 -14.82 -15.35 -19.45
N GLN A 156 -14.10 -15.21 -18.33
CA GLN A 156 -14.68 -15.22 -16.99
C GLN A 156 -15.73 -14.12 -16.77
N ARG A 157 -15.55 -12.94 -17.40
CA ARG A 157 -16.51 -11.82 -17.31
C ARG A 157 -17.75 -12.10 -18.16
N THR A 158 -17.55 -12.66 -19.35
CA THR A 158 -18.63 -13.09 -20.24
C THR A 158 -19.41 -14.23 -19.61
N GLY A 159 -18.74 -15.20 -19.00
CA GLY A 159 -19.33 -16.32 -18.26
C GLY A 159 -20.24 -15.85 -17.13
N ARG A 160 -19.78 -14.88 -16.32
CA ARG A 160 -20.60 -14.21 -15.30
C ARG A 160 -21.89 -13.64 -15.89
N ALA A 161 -21.80 -12.91 -17.01
CA ALA A 161 -22.97 -12.33 -17.66
C ALA A 161 -23.95 -13.40 -18.16
N VAL A 162 -23.44 -14.54 -18.63
CA VAL A 162 -24.27 -15.68 -19.04
C VAL A 162 -25.02 -16.27 -17.85
N VAL A 163 -24.35 -16.48 -16.71
CA VAL A 163 -24.99 -16.99 -15.49
C VAL A 163 -26.11 -16.06 -15.02
N LEU A 164 -25.84 -14.75 -14.96
CA LEU A 164 -26.82 -13.75 -14.51
C LEU A 164 -28.03 -13.60 -15.46
N ALA A 165 -27.89 -13.93 -16.73
CA ALA A 165 -28.97 -13.85 -17.71
C ALA A 165 -30.00 -14.99 -17.58
N HIS A 166 -29.69 -16.05 -16.82
CA HIS A 166 -30.50 -17.26 -16.74
C HIS A 166 -31.03 -17.53 -15.34
N ASP A 167 -32.26 -18.05 -15.29
CA ASP A 167 -32.86 -18.59 -14.08
C ASP A 167 -32.51 -20.08 -13.96
N ILE A 168 -31.35 -20.36 -13.37
CA ILE A 168 -30.84 -21.74 -13.21
C ILE A 168 -31.66 -22.45 -12.14
N ARG A 169 -32.44 -23.46 -12.54
CA ARG A 169 -33.29 -24.24 -11.62
C ARG A 169 -32.47 -24.85 -10.49
N GLY A 170 -33.03 -24.80 -9.28
CA GLY A 170 -32.43 -25.38 -8.08
C GLY A 170 -31.43 -24.48 -7.35
N PHE A 171 -31.39 -23.19 -7.70
CA PHE A 171 -30.64 -22.14 -7.01
C PHE A 171 -31.54 -20.90 -6.79
N SER A 172 -31.44 -20.31 -5.61
CA SER A 172 -32.06 -19.04 -5.25
C SER A 172 -31.49 -17.87 -6.07
N ALA A 173 -32.07 -16.68 -5.92
CA ALA A 173 -31.51 -15.48 -6.55
C ALA A 173 -30.09 -15.17 -6.04
N GLN A 174 -29.89 -15.31 -4.73
CA GLN A 174 -28.61 -15.06 -4.06
C GLN A 174 -27.54 -16.09 -4.44
N GLU A 175 -27.88 -17.38 -4.46
CA GLU A 175 -26.94 -18.42 -4.90
C GLU A 175 -26.52 -18.25 -6.37
N ARG A 176 -27.40 -17.71 -7.23
CA ARG A 176 -27.03 -17.40 -8.62
C ARG A 176 -26.06 -16.24 -8.73
N ASP A 177 -26.20 -15.22 -7.89
CA ASP A 177 -25.23 -14.12 -7.82
C ASP A 177 -23.88 -14.64 -7.31
N MET A 178 -23.89 -15.54 -6.32
CA MET A 178 -22.68 -16.25 -5.88
C MET A 178 -22.06 -17.10 -7.00
N LEU A 179 -22.84 -17.89 -7.74
CA LEU A 179 -22.36 -18.66 -8.91
C LEU A 179 -21.71 -17.74 -9.96
N ALA A 180 -22.31 -16.58 -10.22
CA ALA A 180 -21.79 -15.61 -11.16
C ALA A 180 -20.44 -15.05 -10.69
N CYS A 181 -20.30 -14.75 -9.39
CA CYS A 181 -19.03 -14.34 -8.79
C CYS A 181 -17.98 -15.46 -8.82
N LEU A 182 -18.33 -16.72 -8.53
CA LEU A 182 -17.41 -17.86 -8.60
C LEU A 182 -16.85 -18.04 -10.02
N VAL A 183 -17.72 -17.98 -11.03
CA VAL A 183 -17.30 -18.00 -12.45
C VAL A 183 -16.43 -16.80 -12.79
N ALA A 184 -16.60 -15.64 -12.17
CA ALA A 184 -15.73 -14.49 -12.40
C ALA A 184 -14.37 -14.59 -11.68
N PHE A 185 -14.30 -15.25 -10.52
CA PHE A 185 -13.13 -15.25 -9.63
C PHE A 185 -12.24 -16.50 -9.78
N HIS A 186 -12.64 -17.49 -10.57
CA HIS A 186 -11.86 -18.72 -10.81
C HIS A 186 -10.50 -18.47 -11.49
N ARG A 187 -10.29 -17.31 -12.14
CA ARG A 187 -9.04 -16.98 -12.85
C ARG A 187 -8.64 -15.52 -12.68
N LYS A 188 -7.35 -15.23 -12.97
CA LYS A 188 -6.71 -13.92 -12.82
C LYS A 188 -6.75 -13.41 -11.37
N LYS A 189 -6.27 -12.19 -11.14
CA LYS A 189 -6.24 -11.58 -9.80
C LYS A 189 -7.66 -11.19 -9.40
N VAL A 190 -8.13 -11.72 -8.28
CA VAL A 190 -9.44 -11.41 -7.70
C VAL A 190 -9.41 -10.01 -7.07
N LYS A 191 -10.43 -9.19 -7.34
CA LYS A 191 -10.56 -7.82 -6.80
C LYS A 191 -11.99 -7.58 -6.29
N PRO A 192 -12.37 -8.15 -5.12
CA PRO A 192 -13.77 -8.20 -4.67
C PRO A 192 -14.39 -6.82 -4.51
N ALA A 193 -13.64 -5.85 -3.96
CA ALA A 193 -14.09 -4.47 -3.74
C ALA A 193 -14.48 -3.70 -5.03
N LYS A 194 -14.09 -4.19 -6.21
CA LYS A 194 -14.44 -3.58 -7.51
C LYS A 194 -15.56 -4.32 -8.23
N ASP A 195 -16.09 -5.42 -7.68
CA ASP A 195 -17.15 -6.20 -8.29
C ASP A 195 -18.51 -5.84 -7.69
N LEU A 196 -19.38 -5.22 -8.49
CA LEU A 196 -20.69 -4.74 -8.06
C LEU A 196 -21.68 -5.86 -7.70
N ILE A 197 -21.53 -7.06 -8.28
CA ILE A 197 -22.40 -8.19 -7.96
C ILE A 197 -21.97 -8.76 -6.61
N PHE A 198 -20.66 -8.92 -6.41
CA PHE A 198 -20.11 -9.34 -5.13
C PHE A 198 -20.47 -8.37 -4.00
N ALA A 199 -20.32 -7.05 -4.22
CA ALA A 199 -20.67 -6.04 -3.24
C ALA A 199 -22.17 -5.99 -2.87
N ALA A 200 -23.04 -6.53 -3.72
CA ALA A 200 -24.48 -6.61 -3.48
C ALA A 200 -24.91 -7.86 -2.69
N LEU A 201 -24.03 -8.86 -2.54
CA LEU A 201 -24.26 -10.00 -1.66
C LEU A 201 -24.22 -9.56 -0.19
N ASP A 202 -24.94 -10.26 0.69
CA ASP A 202 -24.76 -10.08 2.13
C ASP A 202 -23.38 -10.57 2.61
N ALA A 203 -23.00 -10.15 3.81
CA ALA A 203 -21.66 -10.40 4.35
C ALA A 203 -21.32 -11.91 4.43
N GLU A 204 -22.29 -12.74 4.79
CA GLU A 204 -22.12 -14.19 4.85
C GLU A 204 -21.85 -14.78 3.46
N SER A 205 -22.67 -14.42 2.46
CA SER A 205 -22.52 -14.88 1.09
C SER A 205 -21.24 -14.36 0.43
N GLN A 206 -20.79 -13.15 0.78
CA GLN A 206 -19.49 -12.63 0.37
C GLN A 206 -18.34 -13.51 0.88
N GLN A 207 -18.35 -13.85 2.17
CA GLN A 207 -17.34 -14.73 2.77
C GLN A 207 -17.36 -16.12 2.15
N LEU A 208 -18.54 -16.74 2.04
CA LEU A 208 -18.71 -18.05 1.41
C LEU A 208 -18.22 -18.04 -0.05
N THR A 209 -18.53 -17.01 -0.82
CA THR A 209 -18.11 -16.89 -2.22
C THR A 209 -16.58 -16.85 -2.36
N LEU A 210 -15.88 -16.06 -1.56
CA LEU A 210 -14.40 -15.99 -1.62
C LEU A 210 -13.75 -17.32 -1.22
N ARG A 211 -14.30 -17.93 -0.17
CA ARG A 211 -13.86 -19.22 0.37
C ARG A 211 -14.03 -20.37 -0.63
N LEU A 212 -15.16 -20.39 -1.35
CA LEU A 212 -15.41 -21.34 -2.44
C LEU A 212 -14.58 -21.03 -3.69
N ALA A 213 -14.36 -19.75 -4.01
CA ALA A 213 -13.49 -19.37 -5.12
C ALA A 213 -12.06 -19.86 -4.91
N ALA A 214 -11.55 -19.87 -3.67
CA ALA A 214 -10.23 -20.39 -3.35
C ALA A 214 -10.10 -21.89 -3.72
N LEU A 215 -11.10 -22.71 -3.36
CA LEU A 215 -11.16 -24.13 -3.73
C LEU A 215 -11.25 -24.33 -5.24
N LEU A 216 -12.14 -23.57 -5.91
CA LEU A 216 -12.34 -23.67 -7.36
C LEU A 216 -11.07 -23.37 -8.15
N ARG A 217 -10.29 -22.36 -7.73
CA ARG A 217 -9.04 -21.97 -8.39
C ARG A 217 -7.97 -23.06 -8.31
N VAL A 218 -7.90 -23.75 -7.17
CA VAL A 218 -6.98 -24.88 -6.97
C VAL A 218 -7.42 -26.05 -7.84
N ALA A 219 -8.71 -26.39 -7.85
CA ALA A 219 -9.26 -27.44 -8.70
C ALA A 219 -9.02 -27.18 -10.20
N ASP A 220 -9.25 -25.95 -10.67
CA ASP A 220 -8.95 -25.53 -12.04
C ASP A 220 -7.45 -25.68 -12.37
N GLY A 221 -6.58 -25.33 -11.41
CA GLY A 221 -5.15 -25.49 -11.56
C GLY A 221 -4.69 -26.95 -11.66
N LEU A 222 -5.41 -27.88 -11.01
CA LEU A 222 -5.12 -29.31 -11.03
C LEU A 222 -5.48 -30.00 -12.36
N ASP A 223 -6.21 -29.34 -13.26
CA ASP A 223 -6.42 -29.78 -14.65
C ASP A 223 -6.07 -28.67 -15.65
N ALA A 224 -5.03 -27.90 -15.36
CA ALA A 224 -4.59 -26.82 -16.24
C ALA A 224 -4.02 -27.30 -17.58
N SER A 225 -3.59 -28.56 -17.64
CA SER A 225 -3.23 -29.27 -18.85
C SER A 225 -4.46 -29.62 -19.71
N GLU A 226 -5.67 -29.58 -19.14
CA GLU A 226 -6.92 -30.05 -19.73
C GLU A 226 -6.85 -31.50 -20.24
N THR A 227 -6.02 -32.33 -19.61
CA THR A 227 -5.85 -33.75 -20.00
C THR A 227 -6.70 -34.70 -19.19
N GLN A 228 -7.24 -34.26 -18.05
CA GLN A 228 -7.98 -35.07 -17.08
C GLN A 228 -7.19 -36.27 -16.55
N THR A 229 -5.86 -36.14 -16.48
CA THR A 229 -4.98 -37.25 -16.06
C THR A 229 -4.34 -37.07 -14.68
N THR A 230 -4.45 -35.88 -14.08
CA THR A 230 -3.88 -35.54 -12.76
C THR A 230 -4.90 -35.80 -11.66
N HIS A 231 -4.68 -36.83 -10.83
CA HIS A 231 -5.60 -37.22 -9.76
C HIS A 231 -4.99 -37.00 -8.37
N ILE A 232 -5.84 -36.62 -7.40
CA ILE A 232 -5.44 -36.47 -6.00
C ILE A 232 -5.34 -37.86 -5.38
N THR A 233 -4.17 -38.19 -4.81
CA THR A 233 -3.91 -39.48 -4.16
C THR A 233 -4.03 -39.41 -2.65
N ALA A 234 -3.66 -38.27 -2.06
CA ALA A 234 -3.79 -38.02 -0.63
C ALA A 234 -3.86 -36.52 -0.33
N ILE A 235 -4.50 -36.16 0.78
CA ILE A 235 -4.41 -34.83 1.36
C ILE A 235 -4.00 -34.96 2.83
N HIS A 236 -2.93 -34.27 3.22
CA HIS A 236 -2.45 -34.26 4.59
C HIS A 236 -2.46 -32.83 5.14
N ALA A 237 -3.02 -32.64 6.34
CA ALA A 237 -3.05 -31.34 7.00
C ALA A 237 -2.09 -31.33 8.19
N ASN A 238 -0.92 -30.71 8.01
CA ASN A 238 0.07 -30.46 9.06
C ASN A 238 0.50 -28.98 9.00
N GLU A 239 1.80 -28.68 8.91
CA GLU A 239 2.28 -27.31 8.67
C GLU A 239 1.86 -26.74 7.31
N TRP A 240 1.59 -27.64 6.36
CA TRP A 240 1.00 -27.38 5.05
C TRP A 240 -0.29 -28.20 4.91
N LEU A 241 -1.22 -27.70 4.11
CA LEU A 241 -2.23 -28.54 3.49
C LEU A 241 -1.63 -29.12 2.21
N ASP A 242 -1.11 -30.33 2.34
CA ASP A 242 -0.35 -31.04 1.31
C ASP A 242 -1.30 -31.86 0.43
N VAL A 243 -1.54 -31.40 -0.79
CA VAL A 243 -2.35 -32.10 -1.81
C VAL A 243 -1.42 -32.89 -2.71
N GLN A 244 -1.35 -34.20 -2.50
CA GLN A 244 -0.53 -35.09 -3.29
C GLN A 244 -1.28 -35.52 -4.55
N VAL A 245 -0.61 -35.41 -5.69
CA VAL A 245 -1.20 -35.71 -6.99
C VAL A 245 -0.30 -36.59 -7.85
N GLU A 246 -0.91 -37.45 -8.66
CA GLU A 246 -0.23 -38.33 -9.61
C GLU A 246 -0.84 -38.23 -11.00
N GLY A 247 -0.06 -38.62 -12.01
CA GLY A 247 -0.49 -38.63 -13.41
C GLY A 247 0.58 -38.11 -14.37
N PRO A 248 0.43 -38.37 -15.69
CA PRO A 248 1.38 -37.94 -16.72
C PRO A 248 1.66 -36.43 -16.75
N HIS A 249 0.69 -35.60 -16.35
CA HIS A 249 0.80 -34.13 -16.34
C HIS A 249 0.84 -33.52 -14.93
N ALA A 250 0.88 -34.36 -13.89
CA ALA A 250 0.73 -33.95 -12.50
C ALA A 250 1.77 -32.91 -12.07
N VAL A 251 2.99 -32.94 -12.61
CA VAL A 251 4.02 -31.91 -12.32
C VAL A 251 3.56 -30.52 -12.71
N ALA A 252 3.02 -30.35 -13.92
CA ALA A 252 2.62 -29.05 -14.44
C ALA A 252 1.36 -28.54 -13.75
N ASP A 253 0.41 -29.45 -13.53
CA ASP A 253 -0.86 -29.17 -12.88
C ASP A 253 -0.67 -28.86 -11.38
N ALA A 254 0.17 -29.61 -10.66
CA ALA A 254 0.53 -29.32 -9.26
C ALA A 254 1.16 -27.92 -9.10
N ARG A 255 2.08 -27.54 -9.99
CA ARG A 255 2.67 -26.20 -10.01
C ARG A 255 1.63 -25.11 -10.27
N ARG A 256 0.69 -25.37 -11.19
CA ARG A 256 -0.39 -24.42 -11.48
C ARG A 256 -1.34 -24.28 -10.31
N ALA A 257 -1.79 -25.40 -9.71
CA ALA A 257 -2.65 -25.42 -8.55
C ALA A 257 -2.02 -24.69 -7.36
N THR A 258 -0.74 -24.92 -7.07
CA THR A 258 0.00 -24.20 -6.02
C THR A 258 0.04 -22.69 -6.29
N LYS A 259 0.24 -22.28 -7.55
CA LYS A 259 0.21 -20.87 -7.94
C LYS A 259 -1.20 -20.26 -7.83
N ASN A 260 -2.24 -21.03 -8.14
CA ASN A 260 -3.64 -20.63 -8.08
C ASN A 260 -4.22 -20.68 -6.65
N ALA A 261 -3.46 -21.21 -5.68
CA ALA A 261 -3.80 -21.21 -4.26
C ALA A 261 -3.57 -19.85 -3.57
N ASP A 262 -3.31 -18.78 -4.33
CA ASP A 262 -3.08 -17.42 -3.83
C ASP A 262 -4.23 -16.90 -2.95
N LEU A 263 -5.47 -17.21 -3.32
CA LEU A 263 -6.65 -16.85 -2.53
C LEU A 263 -6.82 -17.77 -1.30
N TRP A 264 -6.43 -19.05 -1.40
CA TRP A 264 -6.42 -19.96 -0.24
C TRP A 264 -5.46 -19.46 0.84
N GLN A 265 -4.24 -19.08 0.43
CA GLN A 265 -3.19 -18.60 1.32
C GLN A 265 -3.58 -17.32 2.09
N GLN A 266 -4.52 -16.54 1.55
CA GLN A 266 -5.08 -15.35 2.21
C GLN A 266 -6.19 -15.67 3.21
N LEU A 267 -6.93 -16.77 2.99
CA LEU A 267 -8.17 -17.05 3.72
C LEU A 267 -8.06 -18.20 4.72
N TYR A 268 -7.09 -19.11 4.55
CA TYR A 268 -6.99 -20.33 5.31
C TYR A 268 -5.58 -20.57 5.84
N SER A 269 -5.54 -21.33 6.94
CA SER A 269 -4.32 -21.91 7.50
C SER A 269 -4.60 -23.39 7.79
N PRO A 270 -3.68 -24.32 7.48
CA PRO A 270 -2.35 -24.11 6.89
C PRO A 270 -2.37 -23.73 5.39
N PRO A 271 -1.27 -23.18 4.85
CA PRO A 271 -1.15 -22.87 3.42
C PRO A 271 -1.24 -24.14 2.56
N LEU A 272 -1.89 -24.06 1.41
CA LEU A 272 -2.05 -25.17 0.48
C LEU A 272 -0.89 -25.25 -0.51
N ILE A 273 -0.38 -26.46 -0.69
CA ILE A 273 0.56 -26.82 -1.75
C ILE A 273 0.07 -28.08 -2.46
N ALA A 274 0.23 -28.13 -3.78
CA ALA A 274 0.03 -29.33 -4.57
C ALA A 274 1.39 -29.82 -5.09
N ARG A 275 1.66 -31.13 -4.96
CA ARG A 275 2.95 -31.74 -5.33
C ARG A 275 2.82 -33.23 -5.62
N LEU A 276 3.89 -33.84 -6.13
CA LEU A 276 3.95 -35.30 -6.27
C LEU A 276 4.23 -35.98 -4.91
N PRO A 277 3.81 -37.24 -4.72
CA PRO A 277 4.23 -38.06 -3.58
C PRO A 277 5.75 -38.15 -3.49
N GLY A 278 6.30 -38.02 -2.28
CA GLY A 278 7.74 -38.11 -2.03
C GLY A 278 8.55 -36.84 -2.37
N GLU A 279 7.98 -35.83 -3.05
CA GLU A 279 8.64 -34.52 -3.15
C GLU A 279 8.75 -33.89 -1.74
N PRO A 280 9.91 -33.33 -1.35
CA PRO A 280 10.04 -32.71 -0.05
C PRO A 280 9.09 -31.50 0.06
N LEU A 281 8.40 -31.37 1.19
CA LEU A 281 7.66 -30.16 1.50
C LEU A 281 8.65 -28.99 1.52
N PRO A 282 8.29 -27.83 0.94
CA PRO A 282 9.13 -26.66 1.07
C PRO A 282 9.25 -26.33 2.55
N THR A 283 10.49 -26.09 2.98
CA THR A 283 10.74 -25.48 4.28
C THR A 283 9.96 -24.17 4.31
N ARG A 284 9.08 -24.02 5.31
CA ARG A 284 8.23 -22.84 5.44
C ARG A 284 9.13 -21.62 5.67
N ALA A 285 9.56 -21.00 4.58
CA ALA A 285 10.03 -19.63 4.62
C ALA A 285 8.89 -18.83 5.24
N ALA A 286 9.17 -18.10 6.31
CA ALA A 286 8.18 -17.33 7.05
C ALA A 286 7.25 -16.61 6.05
N ARG A 287 5.94 -16.61 6.35
CA ARG A 287 4.89 -15.86 5.63
C ARG A 287 5.52 -14.61 5.04
N THR A 288 5.30 -14.28 3.76
CA THR A 288 5.55 -12.91 3.29
C THR A 288 4.79 -12.01 4.27
N PRO A 289 5.51 -11.31 5.16
CA PRO A 289 4.86 -10.63 6.26
C PRO A 289 4.05 -9.49 5.65
N ASP A 290 2.88 -9.24 6.22
CA ASP A 290 2.21 -7.99 5.97
C ASP A 290 3.10 -6.90 6.56
N LEU A 291 3.82 -6.18 5.70
CA LEU A 291 4.83 -5.19 6.09
C LEU A 291 4.20 -3.86 6.52
N ASP A 292 2.87 -3.77 6.53
CA ASP A 292 2.14 -2.61 7.05
C ASP A 292 2.08 -2.62 8.58
N ASP A 293 2.29 -3.77 9.24
CA ASP A 293 2.39 -3.85 10.71
C ASP A 293 3.74 -3.31 11.24
N GLU A 294 3.72 -2.81 12.47
CA GLU A 294 4.90 -2.36 13.19
C GLU A 294 5.85 -3.51 13.57
N PRO A 295 7.16 -3.23 13.76
CA PRO A 295 8.10 -4.26 14.19
C PRO A 295 7.76 -4.86 15.55
N THR A 296 8.12 -6.12 15.77
CA THR A 296 7.91 -6.80 17.08
C THR A 296 9.19 -7.43 17.60
N ALA A 297 9.30 -7.60 18.93
CA ALA A 297 10.51 -8.12 19.57
C ALA A 297 10.87 -9.54 19.12
N GLN A 298 9.85 -10.36 18.84
CA GLN A 298 9.99 -11.78 18.53
C GLN A 298 10.29 -12.07 17.05
N GLU A 299 10.15 -11.08 16.16
CA GLU A 299 10.39 -11.29 14.74
C GLU A 299 11.89 -11.20 14.39
N PRO A 300 12.33 -11.75 13.24
CA PRO A 300 13.70 -11.58 12.77
C PRO A 300 14.10 -10.11 12.62
N LEU A 301 15.32 -9.75 13.03
CA LEU A 301 15.84 -8.37 12.93
C LEU A 301 15.85 -7.86 11.47
N THR A 302 16.17 -8.74 10.53
CA THR A 302 16.13 -8.47 9.09
C THR A 302 14.72 -8.21 8.58
N LEU A 303 13.71 -8.86 9.16
CA LEU A 303 12.32 -8.59 8.84
C LEU A 303 11.88 -7.22 9.37
N ALA A 304 12.14 -6.93 10.64
CA ALA A 304 11.89 -5.61 11.22
C ALA A 304 12.53 -4.51 10.37
N GLY A 305 13.79 -4.71 9.95
CA GLY A 305 14.47 -3.82 9.02
C GLY A 305 13.75 -3.65 7.68
N ARG A 306 13.21 -4.72 7.07
CA ARG A 306 12.44 -4.62 5.82
C ARG A 306 11.13 -3.84 5.98
N ARG A 307 10.45 -3.96 7.11
CA ARG A 307 9.26 -3.14 7.44
C ARG A 307 9.60 -1.66 7.43
N ILE A 308 10.65 -1.29 8.15
CA ILE A 308 11.13 0.09 8.21
C ILE A 308 11.57 0.57 6.81
N VAL A 309 12.27 -0.27 6.04
CA VAL A 309 12.62 0.04 4.64
C VAL A 309 11.37 0.34 3.82
N LYS A 310 10.30 -0.47 3.96
CA LYS A 310 9.05 -0.23 3.23
C LYS A 310 8.45 1.12 3.61
N THR A 311 8.29 1.41 4.91
CA THR A 311 7.73 2.68 5.37
C THR A 311 8.51 3.89 4.83
N GLN A 312 9.84 3.82 4.84
CA GLN A 312 10.66 4.91 4.29
C GLN A 312 10.63 4.98 2.76
N LEU A 313 10.51 3.83 2.08
CA LEU A 313 10.37 3.79 0.62
C LEU A 313 9.03 4.39 0.17
N ASP A 314 7.95 4.14 0.91
CA ASP A 314 6.63 4.69 0.61
C ASP A 314 6.63 6.21 0.81
N LYS A 315 7.17 6.72 1.92
CA LYS A 315 7.39 8.18 2.11
C LYS A 315 8.22 8.80 0.98
N LEU A 316 9.32 8.14 0.59
CA LEU A 316 10.17 8.61 -0.50
C LEU A 316 9.40 8.70 -1.82
N ARG A 317 8.49 7.75 -2.09
CA ARG A 317 7.64 7.73 -3.29
C ARG A 317 6.57 8.80 -3.29
N GLU A 318 5.97 9.07 -2.13
CA GLU A 318 5.00 10.16 -1.96
C GLU A 318 5.61 11.52 -2.30
N CYS A 319 6.90 11.71 -2.01
CA CYS A 319 7.63 12.93 -2.36
C CYS A 319 8.07 13.00 -3.83
N GLU A 320 8.03 11.91 -4.62
CA GLU A 320 8.58 11.92 -5.98
C GLU A 320 7.90 12.94 -6.89
N GLU A 321 6.57 12.93 -6.94
CA GLU A 321 5.81 13.84 -7.81
C GLU A 321 5.93 15.31 -7.37
N PRO A 322 5.75 15.66 -6.09
CA PRO A 322 5.97 17.03 -5.61
C PRO A 322 7.38 17.58 -5.86
N VAL A 323 8.42 16.74 -5.74
CA VAL A 323 9.80 17.14 -6.07
C VAL A 323 9.95 17.40 -7.58
N ARG A 324 9.33 16.57 -8.43
CA ARG A 324 9.38 16.72 -9.89
C ARG A 324 8.65 17.94 -10.40
N SER A 325 7.46 18.20 -9.87
CA SER A 325 6.64 19.35 -10.23
C SER A 325 7.22 20.66 -9.70
N GLY A 326 8.05 20.60 -8.65
CA GLY A 326 8.61 21.77 -7.97
C GLY A 326 7.54 22.60 -7.25
N THR A 327 6.37 22.02 -6.98
CA THR A 327 5.22 22.71 -6.37
C THR A 327 5.30 22.80 -4.86
N ASP A 328 6.21 22.06 -4.24
CA ASP A 328 6.37 21.99 -2.79
C ASP A 328 7.86 21.98 -2.40
N ALA A 329 8.27 22.99 -1.63
CA ALA A 329 9.63 23.11 -1.13
C ALA A 329 9.93 22.13 0.02
N GLU A 330 8.91 21.68 0.77
CA GLU A 330 9.07 20.70 1.84
C GLU A 330 9.29 19.29 1.30
N ALA A 331 8.76 18.98 0.11
CA ALA A 331 8.93 17.68 -0.50
C ALA A 331 10.40 17.24 -0.69
N ILE A 332 11.31 18.17 -1.02
CA ILE A 332 12.76 17.88 -1.11
C ILE A 332 13.31 17.54 0.28
N HIS A 333 12.88 18.27 1.31
CA HIS A 333 13.27 18.01 2.69
C HIS A 333 12.83 16.61 3.11
N ASP A 334 11.57 16.25 2.87
CA ASP A 334 11.00 14.97 3.26
C ASP A 334 11.63 13.79 2.51
N MET A 335 11.83 13.92 1.19
CA MET A 335 12.51 12.90 0.39
C MET A 335 13.96 12.68 0.87
N ARG A 336 14.64 13.77 1.25
CA ARG A 336 15.99 13.70 1.84
C ARG A 336 15.96 13.05 3.22
N VAL A 337 14.96 13.33 4.05
CA VAL A 337 14.80 12.66 5.36
C VAL A 337 14.60 11.16 5.17
N ALA A 338 13.70 10.74 4.29
CA ALA A 338 13.44 9.33 4.00
C ALA A 338 14.70 8.61 3.47
N SER A 339 15.40 9.21 2.50
CA SER A 339 16.66 8.64 1.97
C SER A 339 17.77 8.56 3.02
N ARG A 340 17.91 9.56 3.90
CA ARG A 340 18.84 9.53 5.03
C ARG A 340 18.50 8.42 6.03
N ARG A 341 17.22 8.22 6.33
CA ARG A 341 16.75 7.14 7.23
C ARG A 341 17.07 5.77 6.63
N LEU A 342 16.75 5.54 5.35
CA LEU A 342 17.13 4.32 4.63
C LEU A 342 18.63 4.05 4.71
N ARG A 343 19.47 5.06 4.46
CA ARG A 343 20.93 4.89 4.55
C ARG A 343 21.41 4.54 5.95
N SER A 344 20.78 5.12 6.97
CA SER A 344 21.15 4.89 8.36
C SER A 344 20.74 3.48 8.79
N LEU A 345 19.57 3.02 8.35
CA LEU A 345 19.10 1.66 8.57
C LEU A 345 20.00 0.62 7.90
N PHE A 346 20.38 0.81 6.63
CA PHE A 346 21.31 -0.09 5.95
C PHE A 346 22.73 -0.07 6.53
N ARG A 347 23.11 1.01 7.22
CA ARG A 347 24.37 1.06 7.96
C ARG A 347 24.27 0.31 9.29
N LEU A 348 23.11 0.39 9.95
CA LEU A 348 22.85 -0.28 11.22
C LEU A 348 22.71 -1.80 11.04
N LEU A 349 21.93 -2.22 10.04
CA LEU A 349 21.55 -3.62 9.83
C LEU A 349 22.26 -4.27 8.64
N GLY A 350 23.20 -3.56 8.00
CA GLY A 350 23.84 -4.01 6.76
C GLY A 350 24.47 -5.39 6.85
N ASP A 351 25.12 -5.68 7.99
CA ASP A 351 25.84 -6.94 8.22
C ASP A 351 24.90 -8.14 8.43
N TYR A 352 23.61 -7.90 8.68
CA TYR A 352 22.58 -8.94 8.80
C TYR A 352 21.98 -9.34 7.45
N TYR A 353 22.22 -8.57 6.39
CA TYR A 353 21.78 -8.91 5.03
C TYR A 353 22.94 -9.50 4.22
N SER A 354 22.63 -10.44 3.33
CA SER A 354 23.67 -10.96 2.44
C SER A 354 24.19 -9.88 1.46
N PRO A 355 25.48 -9.92 1.06
CA PRO A 355 26.01 -8.98 0.07
C PRO A 355 25.21 -8.95 -1.24
N LYS A 356 24.63 -10.10 -1.62
CA LYS A 356 23.77 -10.24 -2.80
C LYS A 356 22.45 -9.48 -2.66
N GLU A 357 21.90 -9.35 -1.46
CA GLU A 357 20.68 -8.58 -1.21
C GLU A 357 20.92 -7.07 -1.26
N LEU A 358 22.07 -6.63 -0.78
CA LEU A 358 22.44 -5.20 -0.79
C LEU A 358 23.02 -4.75 -2.14
N GLN A 359 23.28 -5.69 -3.06
CA GLN A 359 23.82 -5.40 -4.38
C GLN A 359 22.87 -4.49 -5.18
N GLY A 360 23.36 -3.30 -5.52
CA GLY A 360 22.57 -2.31 -6.27
C GLY A 360 21.47 -1.61 -5.47
N VAL A 361 21.45 -1.79 -4.13
CA VAL A 361 20.57 -1.04 -3.20
C VAL A 361 21.30 0.20 -2.66
N ILE A 362 22.53 0.03 -2.19
CA ILE A 362 23.24 1.08 -1.44
C ILE A 362 23.76 2.22 -2.34
N LYS A 363 24.35 1.89 -3.49
CA LYS A 363 24.99 2.89 -4.37
C LYS A 363 23.99 3.92 -4.91
N PRO A 364 22.87 3.52 -5.56
CA PRO A 364 21.92 4.50 -6.08
C PRO A 364 21.24 5.33 -4.98
N LEU A 365 20.98 4.73 -3.80
CA LEU A 365 20.49 5.46 -2.64
C LEU A 365 21.50 6.52 -2.15
N ARG A 366 22.80 6.24 -2.22
CA ARG A 366 23.85 7.22 -1.88
C ARG A 366 23.90 8.37 -2.89
N GLU A 367 23.76 8.08 -4.18
CA GLU A 367 23.70 9.08 -5.25
C GLU A 367 22.49 10.01 -5.05
N LEU A 368 21.30 9.43 -4.84
CA LEU A 368 20.08 10.19 -4.52
C LEU A 368 20.27 11.09 -3.30
N ALA A 369 20.76 10.53 -2.20
CA ALA A 369 20.93 11.27 -0.96
C ALA A 369 21.99 12.38 -1.09
N GLY A 370 23.01 12.20 -1.93
CA GLY A 370 24.01 13.22 -2.22
C GLY A 370 23.43 14.38 -3.02
N ASP A 371 22.62 14.08 -4.04
CA ASP A 371 21.97 15.09 -4.86
C ASP A 371 20.93 15.90 -4.07
N LEU A 372 20.09 15.23 -3.29
CA LEU A 372 19.13 15.88 -2.39
C LEU A 372 19.83 16.66 -1.27
N GLY A 373 20.94 16.14 -0.75
CA GLY A 373 21.75 16.78 0.27
C GLY A 373 22.28 18.14 -0.20
N ALA A 374 22.88 18.19 -1.39
CA ALA A 374 23.41 19.43 -1.95
C ALA A 374 22.34 20.53 -2.13
N VAL A 375 21.09 20.16 -2.45
CA VAL A 375 19.98 21.13 -2.53
C VAL A 375 19.63 21.65 -1.14
N ARG A 376 19.46 20.75 -0.16
CA ARG A 376 19.06 21.14 1.20
C ARG A 376 20.14 21.94 1.93
N ASP A 377 21.41 21.62 1.71
CA ASP A 377 22.52 22.38 2.29
C ASP A 377 22.40 23.85 1.83
N LEU A 378 22.19 24.08 0.53
CA LEU A 378 21.95 25.42 -0.01
C LEU A 378 20.66 26.07 0.50
N ASP A 379 19.56 25.32 0.66
CA ASP A 379 18.32 25.86 1.25
C ASP A 379 18.56 26.43 2.66
N VAL A 380 19.27 25.67 3.51
CA VAL A 380 19.58 26.08 4.88
C VAL A 380 20.50 27.29 4.89
N LEU A 381 21.50 27.32 4.01
CA LEU A 381 22.42 28.45 3.89
C LEU A 381 21.72 29.73 3.47
N ILE A 382 20.87 29.65 2.44
CA ILE A 382 20.05 30.75 1.93
C ILE A 382 19.10 31.25 3.02
N GLU A 383 18.43 30.36 3.73
CA GLU A 383 17.52 30.72 4.82
C GLU A 383 18.26 31.48 5.94
N ASN A 384 19.43 30.97 6.37
CA ASN A 384 20.24 31.60 7.41
C ASN A 384 20.79 32.97 6.97
N ALA A 385 21.27 33.10 5.74
CA ALA A 385 21.76 34.36 5.21
C ALA A 385 20.62 35.38 5.05
N ARG A 386 19.41 34.96 4.69
CA ARG A 386 18.22 35.83 4.67
C ARG A 386 17.84 36.33 6.07
N LYS A 387 17.87 35.46 7.08
CA LYS A 387 17.65 35.86 8.48
C LYS A 387 18.68 36.88 8.92
N TYR A 388 19.95 36.70 8.56
CA TYR A 388 21.00 37.69 8.81
C TYR A 388 20.74 39.01 8.05
N SER A 389 20.36 38.95 6.77
CA SER A 389 20.02 40.13 5.96
C SER A 389 18.95 41.00 6.63
N GLN A 390 17.94 40.37 7.23
CA GLN A 390 16.86 41.07 7.95
C GLN A 390 17.33 41.84 9.20
N THR A 391 18.51 41.51 9.75
CA THR A 391 19.12 42.25 10.86
C THR A 391 19.94 43.46 10.41
N LEU A 392 20.20 43.59 9.10
CA LEU A 392 20.98 44.68 8.53
C LEU A 392 20.09 45.90 8.22
N PRO A 393 20.67 47.12 8.27
CA PRO A 393 20.05 48.32 7.69
C PRO A 393 19.66 48.10 6.22
N ALA A 394 18.55 48.70 5.79
CA ALA A 394 17.97 48.51 4.45
C ALA A 394 18.95 48.83 3.31
N GLU A 395 19.89 49.74 3.54
CA GLU A 395 20.91 50.16 2.57
C GLU A 395 21.97 49.09 2.33
N ARG A 396 22.18 48.17 3.30
CA ARG A 396 23.19 47.10 3.23
C ARG A 396 22.63 45.77 2.72
N GLN A 397 21.33 45.57 2.79
CA GLN A 397 20.67 44.34 2.33
C GLN A 397 20.98 44.00 0.86
N PRO A 398 20.95 44.96 -0.11
CA PRO A 398 21.25 44.65 -1.52
C PRO A 398 22.66 44.11 -1.75
N ALA A 399 23.64 44.45 -0.90
CA ALA A 399 25.00 43.96 -1.05
C ALA A 399 25.10 42.45 -0.76
N LEU A 400 24.31 41.94 0.18
CA LEU A 400 24.25 40.50 0.50
C LEU A 400 23.47 39.69 -0.54
N GLU A 401 22.55 40.33 -1.28
CA GLU A 401 21.79 39.68 -2.36
C GLU A 401 22.69 39.15 -3.49
N VAL A 402 23.89 39.70 -3.67
CA VAL A 402 24.87 39.18 -4.65
C VAL A 402 25.36 37.78 -4.25
N LEU A 403 25.65 37.56 -2.97
CA LEU A 403 26.00 36.25 -2.42
C LEU A 403 24.81 35.27 -2.53
N LEU A 404 23.61 35.72 -2.14
CA LEU A 404 22.39 34.90 -2.25
C LEU A 404 22.11 34.50 -3.69
N GLY A 405 22.32 35.40 -4.65
CA GLY A 405 22.18 35.13 -6.08
C GLY A 405 23.08 34.00 -6.57
N ASP A 406 24.34 33.97 -6.13
CA ASP A 406 25.28 32.88 -6.43
C ASP A 406 24.77 31.54 -5.85
N TRP A 407 24.38 31.52 -4.57
CA TRP A 407 23.84 30.32 -3.94
C TRP A 407 22.54 29.83 -4.57
N TYR A 408 21.66 30.73 -5.01
CA TYR A 408 20.47 30.37 -5.78
C TYR A 408 20.81 29.69 -7.11
N ALA A 409 21.82 30.18 -7.84
CA ALA A 409 22.27 29.57 -9.08
C ALA A 409 22.85 28.16 -8.83
N GLN A 410 23.64 27.99 -7.77
CA GLN A 410 24.14 26.68 -7.34
C GLN A 410 22.99 25.73 -6.97
N ARG A 411 21.96 26.24 -6.27
CA ARG A 411 20.79 25.46 -5.83
C ARG A 411 19.99 24.95 -7.02
N VAL A 412 19.74 25.80 -8.02
CA VAL A 412 19.08 25.40 -9.27
C VAL A 412 19.87 24.29 -9.97
N THR A 413 21.20 24.39 -9.99
CA THR A 413 22.06 23.37 -10.59
C THR A 413 22.02 22.04 -9.82
N ALA A 414 22.07 22.08 -8.49
CA ALA A 414 21.91 20.89 -7.64
C ALA A 414 20.53 20.24 -7.82
N HIS A 415 19.48 21.05 -7.89
CA HIS A 415 18.11 20.56 -8.07
C HIS A 415 17.95 19.85 -9.43
N ARG A 416 18.48 20.44 -10.51
CA ARG A 416 18.50 19.78 -11.83
C ARG A 416 19.23 18.45 -11.81
N ARG A 417 20.30 18.32 -11.02
CA ARG A 417 21.04 17.05 -10.89
C ARG A 417 20.18 15.98 -10.20
N ALA A 418 19.51 16.35 -9.10
CA ALA A 418 18.57 15.46 -8.41
C ALA A 418 17.45 14.98 -9.34
N LEU A 419 16.83 15.89 -10.10
CA LEU A 419 15.78 15.54 -11.07
C LEU A 419 16.29 14.58 -12.16
N ARG A 420 17.47 14.85 -12.74
CA ARG A 420 18.09 13.94 -13.72
C ARG A 420 18.29 12.54 -13.17
N PHE A 421 18.70 12.42 -11.90
CA PHE A 421 18.84 11.11 -11.27
C PHE A 421 17.48 10.42 -11.10
N LEU A 422 16.47 11.14 -10.60
CA LEU A 422 15.11 10.63 -10.45
C LEU A 422 14.48 10.19 -11.78
N ASP A 423 14.77 10.87 -12.89
CA ASP A 423 14.31 10.51 -14.24
C ASP A 423 15.09 9.36 -14.88
N SER A 424 16.19 8.93 -14.27
CA SER A 424 17.08 7.96 -14.85
C SER A 424 16.51 6.53 -14.84
N ARG A 425 16.99 5.71 -15.77
CA ARG A 425 16.76 4.25 -15.73
C ARG A 425 17.33 3.62 -14.46
N ALA A 426 18.42 4.17 -13.92
CA ALA A 426 19.05 3.68 -12.70
C ALA A 426 18.12 3.80 -11.48
N TYR A 427 17.43 4.95 -11.34
CA TYR A 427 16.44 5.14 -10.29
C TYR A 427 15.26 4.16 -10.40
N ARG A 428 14.67 4.00 -11.59
CA ARG A 428 13.58 3.03 -11.80
C ARG A 428 13.97 1.58 -11.47
N GLN A 429 15.19 1.18 -11.82
CA GLN A 429 15.72 -0.14 -11.45
C GLN A 429 15.93 -0.25 -9.94
N TRP A 430 16.49 0.79 -9.32
CA TRP A 430 16.68 0.84 -7.88
C TRP A 430 15.34 0.75 -7.12
N ALA A 431 14.31 1.51 -7.52
CA ALA A 431 12.99 1.47 -6.91
C ALA A 431 12.34 0.07 -7.00
N THR A 432 12.47 -0.59 -8.15
CA THR A 432 12.02 -1.99 -8.33
C THR A 432 12.79 -2.95 -7.42
N ARG A 433 14.12 -2.79 -7.31
CA ARG A 433 14.96 -3.61 -6.40
C ARG A 433 14.58 -3.39 -4.95
N MET A 434 14.36 -2.15 -4.52
CA MET A 434 13.91 -1.81 -3.17
C MET A 434 12.56 -2.47 -2.84
N THR A 435 11.60 -2.45 -3.77
CA THR A 435 10.32 -3.17 -3.59
C THR A 435 10.48 -4.68 -3.55
N THR A 436 11.48 -5.22 -4.26
CA THR A 436 11.78 -6.66 -4.20
C THR A 436 12.46 -7.01 -2.88
N PHE A 437 13.36 -6.13 -2.41
CA PHE A 437 14.03 -6.26 -1.13
C PHE A 437 13.04 -6.31 0.02
N THR A 438 11.99 -5.49 0.02
CA THR A 438 10.99 -5.53 1.10
C THR A 438 10.23 -6.85 1.13
N LYS A 439 9.95 -7.45 -0.02
CA LYS A 439 9.13 -8.67 -0.15
C LYS A 439 9.86 -9.99 0.06
N ARG A 440 11.16 -9.97 0.35
CA ARG A 440 11.97 -11.18 0.45
C ARG A 440 11.66 -11.91 1.77
N SER A 441 11.52 -13.23 1.71
CA SER A 441 11.31 -14.06 2.88
C SER A 441 12.59 -14.21 3.71
N GLU A 442 12.40 -14.41 5.01
CA GLU A 442 13.50 -14.61 5.95
C GLU A 442 13.97 -16.08 5.99
N PRO A 443 15.29 -16.31 6.19
CA PRO A 443 15.80 -17.65 6.42
C PRO A 443 15.32 -18.18 7.78
N ALA A 444 15.16 -19.49 7.88
CA ALA A 444 14.85 -20.14 9.15
C ALA A 444 16.00 -19.91 10.16
N GLY A 445 15.64 -19.55 11.40
CA GLY A 445 16.62 -19.29 12.46
C GLY A 445 17.37 -17.96 12.37
N ALA A 446 16.85 -16.98 11.61
CA ALA A 446 17.39 -15.62 11.63
C ALA A 446 17.34 -15.02 13.05
N PRO A 447 18.38 -14.26 13.47
CA PRO A 447 18.39 -13.62 14.79
C PRO A 447 17.19 -12.69 14.98
N ARG A 448 16.56 -12.73 16.16
CA ARG A 448 15.38 -11.88 16.45
C ARG A 448 15.81 -10.50 16.91
N VAL A 449 14.86 -9.56 16.85
CA VAL A 449 15.05 -8.21 17.39
C VAL A 449 15.49 -8.25 18.85
N LEU A 450 14.81 -9.04 19.69
CA LEU A 450 15.13 -9.14 21.13
C LEU A 450 16.52 -9.70 21.41
N ASP A 451 17.06 -10.52 20.51
CA ASP A 451 18.37 -11.16 20.70
C ASP A 451 19.53 -10.20 20.36
N GLU A 452 19.36 -9.34 19.34
CA GLU A 452 20.46 -8.56 18.74
C GLU A 452 20.39 -7.05 19.01
N LEU A 453 19.18 -6.48 19.10
CA LEU A 453 18.99 -5.03 19.30
C LEU A 453 19.66 -4.52 20.59
N PRO A 454 19.60 -5.23 21.75
CA PRO A 454 20.33 -4.84 22.95
C PRO A 454 21.82 -4.57 22.70
N ALA A 455 22.50 -5.50 22.06
CA ALA A 455 23.94 -5.40 21.80
C ALA A 455 24.25 -4.23 20.84
N LEU A 456 23.43 -4.05 19.80
CA LEU A 456 23.59 -2.95 18.85
C LEU A 456 23.45 -1.57 19.51
N VAL A 457 22.44 -1.40 20.39
CA VAL A 457 22.22 -0.15 21.13
C VAL A 457 23.43 0.16 22.02
N TRP A 458 23.89 -0.82 22.81
CA TRP A 458 25.07 -0.63 23.67
C TRP A 458 26.36 -0.39 22.90
N GLN A 459 26.55 -1.03 21.74
CA GLN A 459 27.71 -0.79 20.88
C GLN A 459 27.75 0.66 20.39
N HIS A 460 26.61 1.21 19.98
CA HIS A 460 26.53 2.60 19.54
C HIS A 460 26.69 3.60 20.69
N TYR A 461 26.16 3.30 21.88
CA TYR A 461 26.41 4.11 23.07
C TYR A 461 27.89 4.08 23.49
N ALA A 462 28.53 2.91 23.46
CA ALA A 462 29.96 2.78 23.74
C ALA A 462 30.81 3.59 22.75
N ALA A 463 30.40 3.70 21.48
CA ALA A 463 31.06 4.56 20.51
C ALA A 463 31.01 6.04 20.88
N LEU A 464 29.88 6.51 21.43
CA LEU A 464 29.76 7.88 21.95
C LEU A 464 30.61 8.12 23.19
N ARG A 465 30.63 7.16 24.12
CA ARG A 465 31.41 7.27 25.36
C ARG A 465 32.92 7.47 25.14
N ARG A 466 33.45 7.01 24.00
CA ARG A 466 34.87 7.24 23.63
C ARG A 466 35.24 8.72 23.48
N TYR A 467 34.27 9.63 23.37
CA TYR A 467 34.50 11.06 23.25
C TYR A 467 34.41 11.83 24.57
N GLU A 468 34.03 11.19 25.68
CA GLU A 468 33.69 11.86 26.95
C GLU A 468 34.75 12.88 27.40
N ASP A 469 36.03 12.48 27.41
CA ASP A 469 37.13 13.37 27.82
C ASP A 469 37.55 14.37 26.75
N ARG A 470 37.06 14.21 25.51
CA ARG A 470 37.52 14.95 24.33
C ARG A 470 36.57 16.04 23.87
N VAL A 471 35.29 16.00 24.28
CA VAL A 471 34.25 16.93 23.80
C VAL A 471 34.47 18.37 24.28
N LYS A 472 35.01 18.57 25.49
CA LYS A 472 35.14 19.91 26.11
C LYS A 472 35.91 20.94 25.29
N ALA A 473 36.90 20.52 24.52
CA ALA A 473 37.69 21.38 23.64
C ALA A 473 37.86 20.76 22.25
N ALA A 474 36.87 20.00 21.81
CA ALA A 474 36.92 19.23 20.58
C ALA A 474 37.01 20.16 19.34
N PRO A 475 37.94 19.94 18.41
CA PRO A 475 37.89 20.66 17.13
C PRO A 475 36.62 20.28 16.35
N LEU A 476 36.19 21.16 15.42
CA LEU A 476 34.92 21.00 14.69
C LEU A 476 34.80 19.66 13.95
N ASN A 477 35.90 19.13 13.43
CA ASN A 477 35.93 17.82 12.79
C ASN A 477 35.63 16.67 13.76
N LEU A 478 36.09 16.76 15.02
CA LEU A 478 35.75 15.79 16.06
C LEU A 478 34.27 15.92 16.45
N LEU A 479 33.76 17.15 16.61
CA LEU A 479 32.34 17.39 16.89
C LEU A 479 31.42 16.89 15.76
N HIS A 480 31.86 16.99 14.50
CA HIS A 480 31.17 16.38 13.37
C HIS A 480 31.11 14.84 13.52
N GLN A 481 32.20 14.20 13.95
CA GLN A 481 32.20 12.77 14.22
C GLN A 481 31.29 12.39 15.38
N VAL A 482 31.27 13.19 16.47
CA VAL A 482 30.32 13.04 17.58
C VAL A 482 28.87 13.12 17.07
N ARG A 483 28.56 14.07 16.19
CA ARG A 483 27.23 14.19 15.55
C ARG A 483 26.87 12.94 14.75
N ILE A 484 27.83 12.34 14.03
CA ILE A 484 27.61 11.09 13.28
C ILE A 484 27.30 9.93 14.23
N ASP A 485 28.08 9.75 15.29
CA ASP A 485 27.88 8.65 16.24
C ASP A 485 26.62 8.84 17.09
N SER A 486 26.25 10.08 17.39
CA SER A 486 24.99 10.41 18.07
C SER A 486 23.79 10.05 17.19
N LYS A 487 23.86 10.38 15.89
CA LYS A 487 22.84 9.96 14.91
C LYS A 487 22.70 8.44 14.85
N ARG A 488 23.80 7.69 14.97
CA ARG A 488 23.77 6.22 14.92
C ARG A 488 23.01 5.66 16.13
N LEU A 489 23.32 6.11 17.34
CA LEU A 489 22.58 5.71 18.54
C LEU A 489 21.09 6.11 18.43
N ARG A 490 20.82 7.37 18.06
CA ARG A 490 19.44 7.85 17.92
C ARG A 490 18.65 7.01 16.92
N TYR A 491 19.23 6.63 15.79
CA TYR A 491 18.54 5.78 14.82
C TYR A 491 18.36 4.34 15.29
N ALA A 492 19.29 3.78 16.08
CA ALA A 492 19.10 2.47 16.68
C ALA A 492 17.90 2.46 17.64
N LEU A 493 17.66 3.55 18.37
CA LEU A 493 16.50 3.72 19.24
C LEU A 493 15.23 4.04 18.44
N GLU A 494 15.26 5.08 17.59
CA GLU A 494 14.09 5.59 16.85
C GLU A 494 13.50 4.58 15.85
N PHE A 495 14.31 3.68 15.30
CA PHE A 495 13.80 2.65 14.38
C PHE A 495 13.05 1.52 15.07
N PHE A 496 13.28 1.33 16.36
CA PHE A 496 12.71 0.24 17.15
C PHE A 496 11.98 0.78 18.39
N GLU A 497 11.55 2.05 18.34
CA GLU A 497 10.87 2.73 19.44
C GLU A 497 9.64 1.94 19.91
N GLU A 498 8.84 1.40 18.99
CA GLU A 498 7.65 0.58 19.28
C GLU A 498 7.98 -0.76 19.98
N VAL A 499 9.24 -1.21 19.91
CA VAL A 499 9.69 -2.47 20.51
C VAL A 499 10.41 -2.23 21.85
N LEU A 500 10.91 -1.02 22.05
CA LEU A 500 11.65 -0.61 23.23
C LEU A 500 10.70 0.07 24.24
N ASP A 501 11.13 0.19 25.50
CA ASP A 501 10.26 0.70 26.58
C ASP A 501 9.94 2.20 26.48
N ALA A 502 8.99 2.64 27.30
CA ALA A 502 8.54 4.02 27.48
C ALA A 502 9.64 5.04 27.86
N ALA A 503 10.85 4.60 28.21
CA ALA A 503 12.00 5.47 28.47
C ALA A 503 12.66 6.02 27.18
N VAL A 504 12.37 5.43 26.01
CA VAL A 504 12.98 5.84 24.73
C VAL A 504 12.73 7.29 24.34
N PRO A 505 11.52 7.86 24.47
CA PRO A 505 11.25 9.26 24.14
C PRO A 505 12.18 10.25 24.86
N GLU A 506 12.46 10.04 26.16
CA GLU A 506 13.37 10.90 26.93
C GLU A 506 14.84 10.77 26.48
N LEU A 507 15.27 9.55 26.13
CA LEU A 507 16.60 9.30 25.55
C LEU A 507 16.74 9.99 24.20
N LEU A 508 15.69 9.92 23.37
CA LEU A 508 15.63 10.57 22.06
C LEU A 508 15.66 12.10 22.21
N GLU A 509 14.94 12.68 23.16
CA GLU A 509 14.95 14.12 23.42
C GLU A 509 16.37 14.62 23.72
N THR A 510 17.09 13.93 24.60
CA THR A 510 18.48 14.26 24.94
C THR A 510 19.40 14.19 23.70
N LEU A 511 19.25 13.14 22.89
CA LEU A 511 20.03 12.95 21.66
C LEU A 511 19.70 14.00 20.59
N VAL A 512 18.43 14.39 20.45
CA VAL A 512 17.96 15.41 19.51
C VAL A 512 18.53 16.77 19.89
N ALA A 513 18.45 17.18 21.15
CA ALA A 513 19.00 18.45 21.63
C ALA A 513 20.50 18.61 21.28
N LEU A 514 21.31 17.57 21.53
CA LEU A 514 22.73 17.57 21.14
C LEU A 514 22.90 17.60 19.61
N GLN A 515 22.12 16.82 18.86
CA GLN A 515 22.26 16.71 17.41
C GLN A 515 21.83 17.97 16.65
N ASP A 516 20.83 18.68 17.15
CA ASP A 516 20.36 19.95 16.58
C ASP A 516 21.41 21.03 16.81
N HIS A 517 21.96 21.12 18.02
CA HIS A 517 23.03 22.07 18.33
C HIS A 517 24.31 21.80 17.53
N LEU A 518 24.77 20.54 17.47
CA LEU A 518 25.88 20.15 16.59
C LEU A 518 25.53 20.30 15.11
N GLY A 519 24.24 20.29 14.78
CA GLY A 519 23.71 20.58 13.46
C GLY A 519 23.94 22.01 13.06
N GLU A 520 23.45 22.94 13.86
CA GLU A 520 23.66 24.38 13.65
C GLU A 520 25.15 24.74 13.57
N LEU A 521 25.98 24.15 14.43
CA LEU A 521 27.43 24.37 14.41
C LEU A 521 28.07 23.94 13.07
N HIS A 522 27.68 22.76 12.57
CA HIS A 522 28.17 22.26 11.28
C HIS A 522 27.67 23.11 10.11
N ASP A 523 26.39 23.50 10.14
CA ASP A 523 25.77 24.27 9.07
C ASP A 523 26.40 25.69 9.01
N ALA A 524 26.73 26.28 10.16
CA ALA A 524 27.48 27.54 10.24
C ALA A 524 28.92 27.41 9.72
N ASP A 525 29.61 26.31 10.00
CA ASP A 525 30.96 26.07 9.44
C ASP A 525 30.94 25.85 7.92
N VAL A 526 29.94 25.13 7.39
CA VAL A 526 29.73 24.99 5.94
C VAL A 526 29.45 26.35 5.31
N ALA A 527 28.58 27.17 5.93
CA ALA A 527 28.32 28.53 5.48
C ALA A 527 29.60 29.37 5.42
N ARG A 528 30.41 29.30 6.49
CA ARG A 528 31.69 30.00 6.60
C ARG A 528 32.62 29.63 5.44
N GLN A 529 32.73 28.34 5.12
CA GLN A 529 33.57 27.87 4.00
C GLN A 529 33.07 28.40 2.65
N MET A 530 31.75 28.36 2.40
CA MET A 530 31.18 28.86 1.15
C MET A 530 31.29 30.37 0.98
N VAL A 531 31.17 31.14 2.07
CA VAL A 531 31.39 32.59 2.04
C VAL A 531 32.85 32.92 1.73
N VAL A 532 33.81 32.20 2.32
CA VAL A 532 35.25 32.36 1.99
C VAL A 532 35.53 32.07 0.52
N GLU A 533 34.94 31.00 -0.01
CA GLU A 533 35.06 30.66 -1.44
C GLU A 533 34.50 31.77 -2.32
N PHE A 534 33.29 32.27 -2.02
CA PHE A 534 32.69 33.39 -2.72
C PHE A 534 33.56 34.65 -2.69
N ILE A 535 34.06 35.05 -1.51
CA ILE A 535 34.96 36.21 -1.36
C ILE A 535 36.20 36.04 -2.23
N THR A 536 36.81 34.85 -2.23
CA THR A 536 38.01 34.55 -3.02
C THR A 536 37.73 34.67 -4.52
N GLN A 537 36.62 34.11 -5.00
CA GLN A 537 36.22 34.17 -6.40
C GLN A 537 35.89 35.61 -6.84
N GLN A 538 35.15 36.37 -6.03
CA GLN A 538 34.81 37.75 -6.36
C GLN A 538 36.03 38.68 -6.32
N THR A 539 36.93 38.51 -5.36
CA THR A 539 38.19 39.29 -5.28
C THR A 539 39.02 39.13 -6.55
N SER A 540 39.04 37.94 -7.15
CA SER A 540 39.75 37.70 -8.41
C SER A 540 39.12 38.36 -9.66
N ARG A 541 37.88 38.83 -9.56
CA ARG A 541 37.09 39.41 -10.67
C ARG A 541 36.98 40.93 -10.63
N ILE A 542 37.45 41.58 -9.57
CA ILE A 542 37.30 43.03 -9.39
C ILE A 542 38.30 43.78 -10.28
N GLU A 543 37.76 44.56 -11.23
CA GLU A 543 38.53 45.48 -12.07
C GLU A 543 38.51 46.94 -11.53
N THR A 544 37.53 47.33 -10.69
CA THR A 544 37.42 48.68 -10.10
C THR A 544 36.92 48.71 -8.66
N LEU A 545 37.31 49.74 -7.89
CA LEU A 545 37.00 49.92 -6.45
C LEU A 545 35.49 50.09 -6.11
N ALA A 546 34.65 50.41 -7.10
CA ALA A 546 33.22 50.68 -6.90
C ALA A 546 32.38 49.41 -6.64
N ASP A 547 32.92 48.22 -6.92
CA ASP A 547 32.21 46.93 -6.85
C ASP A 547 32.46 46.16 -5.53
N THR A 548 32.92 46.86 -4.48
CA THR A 548 33.41 46.23 -3.24
C THR A 548 32.34 46.04 -2.15
N SER A 549 31.14 46.60 -2.32
CA SER A 549 30.06 46.54 -1.31
C SER A 549 29.63 45.10 -1.00
N ALA A 550 29.48 44.26 -2.03
CA ALA A 550 29.15 42.85 -1.88
C ALA A 550 30.25 42.07 -1.12
N LEU A 551 31.52 42.38 -1.39
CA LEU A 551 32.65 41.79 -0.67
C LEU A 551 32.69 42.22 0.80
N GLN A 552 32.44 43.50 1.07
CA GLN A 552 32.39 44.04 2.43
C GLN A 552 31.28 43.36 3.23
N GLU A 553 30.09 43.22 2.65
CA GLU A 553 28.96 42.58 3.35
C GLU A 553 29.16 41.07 3.51
N ALA A 554 29.70 40.37 2.50
CA ALA A 554 30.07 38.97 2.64
C ALA A 554 31.13 38.76 3.74
N THR A 555 32.09 39.68 3.87
CA THR A 555 33.10 39.65 4.94
C THR A 555 32.48 39.92 6.32
N ALA A 556 31.51 40.84 6.41
CA ALA A 556 30.77 41.07 7.65
C ALA A 556 29.97 39.83 8.06
N TYR A 557 29.28 39.19 7.11
CA TYR A 557 28.55 37.95 7.35
C TYR A 557 29.48 36.80 7.77
N LEU A 558 30.67 36.71 7.18
CA LEU A 558 31.71 35.76 7.61
C LEU A 558 32.08 35.94 9.08
N GLY A 559 32.24 37.19 9.53
CA GLY A 559 32.50 37.50 10.94
C GLY A 559 31.35 37.08 11.85
N ALA A 560 30.10 37.31 11.45
CA ALA A 560 28.92 36.87 12.19
C ALA A 560 28.84 35.33 12.31
N LEU A 561 29.17 34.61 11.24
CA LEU A 561 29.24 33.14 11.26
C LEU A 561 30.33 32.63 12.21
N GLN A 562 31.51 33.25 12.21
CA GLN A 562 32.60 32.89 13.13
C GLN A 562 32.22 33.11 14.60
N ALA A 563 31.56 34.23 14.90
CA ALA A 563 31.05 34.50 16.25
C ALA A 563 30.04 33.44 16.70
N ARG A 564 29.06 33.10 15.83
CA ARG A 564 28.07 32.05 16.11
C ARG A 564 28.70 30.67 16.32
N ILE A 565 29.71 30.33 15.52
CA ILE A 565 30.46 29.07 15.69
C ILE A 565 31.13 29.04 17.06
N ALA A 566 31.81 30.12 17.46
CA ALA A 566 32.50 30.20 18.76
C ALA A 566 31.53 30.11 19.94
N GLU A 567 30.40 30.81 19.87
CA GLU A 567 29.33 30.76 20.87
C GLU A 567 28.79 29.33 21.02
N ARG A 568 28.34 28.72 19.91
CA ARG A 568 27.77 27.38 19.92
C ARG A 568 28.79 26.33 20.35
N HIS A 569 30.04 26.46 19.94
CA HIS A 569 31.13 25.56 20.36
C HIS A 569 31.28 25.52 21.89
N THR A 570 31.19 26.68 22.55
CA THR A 570 31.33 26.82 23.99
C THR A 570 30.20 26.12 24.77
N SER A 571 28.99 26.05 24.22
CA SER A 571 27.83 25.40 24.86
C SER A 571 27.74 23.88 24.63
N VAL A 572 28.59 23.28 23.79
CA VAL A 572 28.56 21.83 23.52
C VAL A 572 28.69 20.98 24.80
N PRO A 573 29.58 21.31 25.76
CA PRO A 573 29.73 20.50 26.97
C PRO A 573 28.46 20.39 27.81
N GLU A 574 27.63 21.43 27.86
CA GLU A 574 26.38 21.46 28.62
C GLU A 574 25.36 20.45 28.07
N LEU A 575 25.25 20.36 26.74
CA LEU A 575 24.40 19.38 26.07
C LEU A 575 24.98 17.97 26.06
N TRP A 576 26.30 17.83 26.24
CA TRP A 576 26.97 16.54 26.33
C TRP A 576 26.78 15.88 27.71
N GLN A 577 26.75 16.67 28.79
CA GLN A 577 26.69 16.13 30.16
C GLN A 577 25.49 15.17 30.40
N PRO A 578 24.24 15.50 30.01
CA PRO A 578 23.10 14.60 30.20
C PRO A 578 23.29 13.24 29.52
N LEU A 579 23.90 13.21 28.32
CA LEU A 579 24.12 11.98 27.55
C LEU A 579 25.10 11.01 28.24
N VAL A 580 26.07 11.53 29.00
CA VAL A 580 27.04 10.73 29.76
C VAL A 580 26.71 10.62 31.24
N ALA A 581 25.55 11.14 31.67
CA ALA A 581 25.11 11.01 33.05
C ALA A 581 24.73 9.54 33.40
N PRO A 582 24.80 9.15 34.68
CA PRO A 582 24.28 7.85 35.13
C PRO A 582 22.80 7.64 34.76
N ASP A 583 21.99 8.68 34.84
CA ASP A 583 20.54 8.64 34.51
C ASP A 583 20.30 8.15 33.08
N PHE A 584 21.02 8.71 32.09
CA PHE A 584 20.90 8.27 30.69
C PHE A 584 21.25 6.78 30.51
N ARG A 585 22.26 6.27 31.24
CA ARG A 585 22.63 4.85 31.19
C ARG A 585 21.58 3.95 31.81
N GLN A 586 21.00 4.39 32.92
CA GLN A 586 19.95 3.64 33.59
C GLN A 586 18.74 3.51 32.67
N LYS A 587 18.26 4.63 32.12
CA LYS A 587 17.17 4.66 31.14
C LYS A 587 17.46 3.84 29.89
N LEU A 588 18.70 3.90 29.38
CA LEU A 588 19.12 3.07 28.24
C LEU A 588 19.08 1.57 28.59
N GLY A 589 19.48 1.21 29.82
CA GLY A 589 19.39 -0.15 30.33
C GLY A 589 17.95 -0.62 30.50
N GLU A 590 17.07 0.21 31.05
CA GLU A 590 15.64 -0.06 31.20
C GLU A 590 14.97 -0.25 29.83
N ALA A 591 15.22 0.66 28.88
CA ALA A 591 14.68 0.58 27.51
C ALA A 591 15.04 -0.74 26.81
N VAL A 592 16.26 -1.23 27.01
CA VAL A 592 16.76 -2.46 26.40
C VAL A 592 16.31 -3.70 27.18
N ALA A 593 16.15 -3.62 28.50
CA ALA A 593 15.72 -4.74 29.35
C ALA A 593 14.24 -5.11 29.18
N ALA A 594 13.45 -4.30 28.46
CA ALA A 594 12.06 -4.61 28.12
C ALA A 594 11.91 -5.66 27.00
N LEU A 595 13.00 -5.98 26.28
CA LEU A 595 13.09 -7.03 25.26
C LEU A 595 13.40 -8.38 25.87
#